data_AF-A0A258NB42-F1
#
_entry.id   AF-A0A258NB42-F1
#
_cell.length_a   1.000
_cell.length_b   1.000
_cell.length_c   1.000
_cell.angle_alpha   90.00
_cell.angle_beta   90.00
_cell.angle_gamma   90.00
#
_symmetry.space_group_name_H-M   'P 1'
#
loop_
_entity.id
_entity.type
_entity.pdbx_description
1 polymer ?
#
loop_
_entity_poly.entity_id
_entity_poly.type
_entity_poly.pdbx_seq_one_letter_code
_entity_poly.pdbx_strand_id
1 'polypeptide(L)'
;MQLRTPGIAMAVLVTTTSLTGCFGPSKADIAEAKKACSSFYQRERAEHNAIVHPIDNWTKDGVIVIELAEKATAGATTYTAHICVYDKEKGTISLPGAFHQSRWLK
;
A
#
# COMPACT_ATOMS: atom_id res chain seq x y z
N MET A 1 4.62 -66.56 -17.85
CA MET A 1 4.02 -65.21 -17.82
C MET A 1 4.65 -64.43 -16.66
N GLN A 2 5.33 -63.34 -17.02
CA GLN A 2 5.73 -62.13 -16.25
C GLN A 2 6.20 -62.21 -14.78
N LEU A 3 7.46 -61.80 -14.60
CA LEU A 3 8.06 -61.21 -13.39
C LEU A 3 7.27 -60.00 -12.88
N ARG A 4 7.28 -59.76 -11.56
CA ARG A 4 7.45 -58.40 -10.96
C ARG A 4 7.58 -58.43 -9.42
N THR A 5 8.79 -58.22 -8.94
CA THR A 5 9.15 -57.35 -7.79
C THR A 5 10.04 -56.23 -8.38
N PRO A 6 10.34 -55.07 -7.74
CA PRO A 6 10.05 -54.60 -6.37
C PRO A 6 9.65 -53.09 -6.25
N GLY A 7 9.28 -52.67 -5.03
CA GLY A 7 9.65 -51.36 -4.46
C GLY A 7 8.82 -50.11 -4.78
N ILE A 8 9.13 -49.05 -4.00
CA ILE A 8 8.83 -47.61 -4.21
C ILE A 8 7.48 -47.18 -3.58
N ALA A 9 7.35 -46.17 -2.72
CA ALA A 9 8.27 -45.14 -2.24
C ALA A 9 7.80 -44.64 -0.86
N MET A 10 8.77 -44.21 -0.04
CA MET A 10 8.55 -43.32 1.08
C MET A 10 7.77 -42.07 0.62
N ALA A 11 6.66 -41.77 1.29
CA ALA A 11 6.00 -40.49 1.17
C ALA A 11 6.88 -39.42 1.85
N VAL A 12 7.72 -38.74 1.05
CA VAL A 12 8.41 -37.53 1.49
C VAL A 12 7.35 -36.42 1.58
N LEU A 13 6.92 -36.10 2.80
CA LEU A 13 6.18 -34.88 3.09
C LEU A 13 7.12 -33.70 2.79
N VAL A 14 7.01 -33.16 1.56
CA VAL A 14 7.62 -31.89 1.21
C VAL A 14 6.83 -30.81 1.95
N THR A 15 7.29 -30.45 3.14
CA THR A 15 6.88 -29.21 3.81
C THR A 15 7.43 -28.05 3.00
N THR A 16 6.66 -27.55 2.04
CA THR A 16 6.92 -26.24 1.43
C THR A 16 6.73 -25.18 2.51
N THR A 17 7.81 -24.85 3.20
CA THR A 17 7.90 -23.63 4.01
C THR A 17 7.85 -22.46 3.04
N SER A 18 6.64 -21.93 2.82
CA SER A 18 6.46 -20.64 2.18
C SER A 18 7.16 -19.60 3.05
N LEU A 19 8.36 -19.20 2.64
CA LEU A 19 9.00 -17.97 3.10
C LEU A 19 8.11 -16.82 2.61
N THR A 20 7.06 -16.51 3.36
CA THR A 20 6.36 -15.23 3.23
C THR A 20 7.38 -14.17 3.60
N GLY A 21 8.06 -13.63 2.58
CA GLY A 21 9.03 -12.58 2.76
C GLY A 21 8.34 -11.40 3.44
N CYS A 22 8.68 -11.15 4.71
CA CYS A 22 8.40 -9.88 5.41
C CYS A 22 9.26 -8.74 4.83
N PHE A 23 9.36 -8.64 3.51
CA PHE A 23 9.97 -7.49 2.86
C PHE A 23 8.85 -6.47 2.67
N GLY A 24 8.81 -5.50 3.59
CA GLY A 24 7.98 -4.31 3.44
C GLY A 24 8.32 -3.53 2.16
N PRO A 25 7.51 -2.53 1.80
CA PRO A 25 7.69 -1.78 0.57
C PRO A 25 9.09 -1.16 0.49
N SER A 26 9.67 -1.18 -0.71
CA SER A 26 10.98 -0.57 -0.93
C SER A 26 10.89 0.96 -0.82
N LYS A 27 12.04 1.62 -0.63
CA LYS A 27 12.08 3.10 -0.64
C LYS A 27 11.57 3.69 -1.97
N ALA A 28 11.80 2.99 -3.09
CA ALA A 28 11.29 3.38 -4.39
C ALA A 28 9.76 3.31 -4.44
N ASP A 29 9.17 2.25 -3.89
CA ASP A 29 7.72 2.08 -3.84
C ASP A 29 7.07 3.17 -2.97
N ILE A 30 7.68 3.50 -1.84
CA ILE A 30 7.19 4.59 -0.96
C ILE A 30 7.28 5.93 -1.69
N ALA A 31 8.38 6.21 -2.40
CA ALA A 31 8.54 7.45 -3.15
C ALA A 31 7.52 7.56 -4.30
N GLU A 32 7.28 6.45 -5.00
CA GLU A 32 6.25 6.34 -6.03
C GLU A 32 4.87 6.59 -5.44
N ALA A 33 4.51 5.90 -4.35
CA ALA A 33 3.23 6.05 -3.67
C ALA A 33 3.00 7.49 -3.20
N LYS A 34 4.01 8.14 -2.60
CA LYS A 34 3.94 9.55 -2.19
C LYS A 34 3.64 10.48 -3.35
N LYS A 35 4.34 10.33 -4.48
CA LYS A 35 4.14 11.12 -5.70
C LYS A 35 2.76 10.86 -6.31
N ALA A 36 2.36 9.60 -6.39
CA ALA A 36 1.10 9.18 -6.99
C ALA A 36 -0.09 9.68 -6.14
N CYS A 37 -0.03 9.52 -4.82
CA CYS A 37 -1.05 9.99 -3.89
C CYS A 37 -1.20 11.51 -3.89
N SER A 38 -0.10 12.28 -3.81
CA SER A 38 -0.20 13.75 -3.85
C SER A 38 -0.79 14.23 -5.19
N SER A 39 -0.34 13.68 -6.31
CA SER A 39 -0.85 14.04 -7.64
C SER A 39 -2.32 13.65 -7.83
N PHE A 40 -2.71 12.47 -7.34
CA PHE A 40 -4.09 11.99 -7.40
C PHE A 40 -5.00 12.87 -6.54
N TYR A 41 -4.61 13.12 -5.29
CA TYR A 41 -5.38 13.98 -4.40
C TYR A 41 -5.52 15.41 -4.94
N GLN A 42 -4.43 15.99 -5.46
CA GLN A 42 -4.45 17.33 -6.05
C GLN A 42 -5.47 17.44 -7.20
N ARG A 43 -5.59 16.38 -8.02
CA ARG A 43 -6.51 16.38 -9.16
C ARG A 43 -7.96 16.11 -8.78
N GLU A 44 -8.19 15.19 -7.84
CA GLU A 44 -9.54 14.68 -7.56
C GLU A 44 -10.26 15.43 -6.43
N ARG A 45 -9.54 16.08 -5.51
CA ARG A 45 -10.14 16.65 -4.29
C ARG A 45 -9.66 18.05 -3.92
N ALA A 46 -8.40 18.37 -4.19
CA ALA A 46 -7.84 19.63 -3.74
C ALA A 46 -8.41 20.82 -4.54
N GLU A 47 -8.62 21.94 -3.85
CA GLU A 47 -8.94 23.19 -4.53
C GLU A 47 -7.74 23.69 -5.37
N HIS A 48 -7.98 24.55 -6.36
CA HIS A 48 -6.95 25.00 -7.32
C HIS A 48 -5.68 25.57 -6.66
N ASN A 49 -5.83 26.26 -5.54
CA ASN A 49 -4.72 26.90 -4.81
C ASN A 49 -4.23 26.08 -3.61
N ALA A 50 -4.86 24.94 -3.34
CA ALA A 50 -4.50 24.10 -2.22
C ALA A 50 -3.13 23.45 -2.47
N ILE A 51 -2.36 23.34 -1.39
CA ILE A 51 -1.03 22.74 -1.40
C ILE A 51 -1.11 21.44 -0.62
N VAL A 52 -0.70 20.34 -1.26
CA VAL A 52 -0.79 18.99 -0.73
C VAL A 52 0.61 18.40 -0.59
N HIS A 53 0.96 17.94 0.61
CA HIS A 53 2.25 17.33 0.90
C HIS A 53 2.09 15.95 1.56
N PRO A 54 2.83 14.93 1.10
CA PRO A 54 2.94 13.69 1.86
C PRO A 54 3.79 13.92 3.10
N ILE A 55 3.21 13.73 4.28
CA ILE A 55 3.87 13.96 5.57
C ILE A 55 4.28 12.66 6.26
N ASP A 56 3.56 11.56 6.02
CA ASP A 56 3.93 10.26 6.56
C ASP A 56 3.48 9.08 5.70
N ASN A 57 3.90 7.87 6.06
CA ASN A 57 3.57 6.62 5.41
C ASN A 57 3.67 5.42 6.35
N TRP A 58 2.84 4.40 6.12
CA TRP A 58 2.94 3.09 6.76
C TRP A 58 2.39 2.00 5.83
N THR A 59 2.53 0.75 6.24
CA THR A 59 1.99 -0.40 5.51
C THR A 59 0.91 -1.06 6.34
N LYS A 60 -0.23 -1.36 5.71
CA LYS A 60 -1.33 -2.07 6.34
C LYS A 60 -1.97 -3.01 5.33
N ASP A 61 -2.27 -4.23 5.71
CA ASP A 61 -2.87 -5.24 4.82
C ASP A 61 -2.14 -5.38 3.46
N GLY A 62 -0.81 -5.25 3.45
CA GLY A 62 0.00 -5.32 2.23
C GLY A 62 -0.04 -4.08 1.33
N VAL A 63 -0.79 -3.04 1.68
CA VAL A 63 -0.88 -1.80 0.90
C VAL A 63 -0.12 -0.65 1.57
N ILE A 64 0.36 0.29 0.76
CA ILE A 64 1.06 1.50 1.23
C ILE A 64 0.00 2.55 1.54
N VAL A 65 0.00 3.06 2.76
CA VAL A 65 -0.85 4.17 3.19
C VAL A 65 0.01 5.43 3.29
N ILE A 66 -0.43 6.51 2.67
CA ILE A 66 0.22 7.81 2.69
C ILE A 66 -0.69 8.80 3.43
N GLU A 67 -0.13 9.47 4.42
CA GLU A 67 -0.77 10.61 5.05
C GLU A 67 -0.38 11.88 4.32
N LEU A 68 -1.40 12.63 3.88
CA LEU A 68 -1.28 13.89 3.18
C LEU A 68 -1.68 15.03 4.11
N ALA A 69 -0.92 16.11 4.12
CA ALA A 69 -1.32 17.38 4.69
C ALA A 69 -1.76 18.31 3.56
N GLU A 70 -2.99 18.80 3.63
CA GLU A 70 -3.52 19.83 2.74
C GLU A 70 -3.58 21.17 3.49
N LYS A 71 -3.18 22.25 2.83
CA LYS A 71 -3.52 23.62 3.24
C LYS A 71 -4.16 24.37 2.08
N ALA A 72 -5.16 25.20 2.37
CA ALA A 72 -5.96 25.86 1.33
C ALA A 72 -5.16 26.82 0.44
N THR A 73 -4.12 27.46 0.97
CA THR A 73 -3.24 28.38 0.23
C THR A 73 -1.81 28.38 0.82
N ALA A 74 -0.85 29.01 0.13
CA ALA A 74 0.52 29.15 0.62
C ALA A 74 0.62 29.82 1.99
N GLY A 75 -0.22 30.85 2.25
CA GLY A 75 -0.25 31.61 3.50
C GLY A 75 -1.10 30.98 4.61
N ALA A 76 -1.86 29.91 4.33
CA ALA A 76 -2.63 29.23 5.36
C ALA A 76 -1.71 28.59 6.42
N THR A 77 -2.09 28.74 7.68
CA THR A 77 -1.35 28.22 8.85
C THR A 77 -1.89 26.90 9.36
N THR A 78 -3.11 26.53 8.94
CA THR A 78 -3.80 25.30 9.32
C THR A 78 -3.66 24.23 8.24
N TYR A 79 -3.51 22.99 8.66
CA TYR A 79 -3.46 21.82 7.78
C TYR A 79 -4.60 20.87 8.10
N THR A 80 -5.15 20.25 7.06
CA THR A 80 -6.08 19.14 7.18
C THR A 80 -5.35 17.85 6.78
N ALA A 81 -5.45 16.81 7.60
CA ALA A 81 -4.86 15.52 7.32
C ALA A 81 -5.81 14.67 6.48
N HIS A 82 -5.26 13.98 5.48
CA HIS A 82 -5.98 13.08 4.60
C HIS A 82 -5.23 11.77 4.44
N ILE A 83 -5.98 10.69 4.20
CA ILE A 83 -5.44 9.38 3.89
C ILE A 83 -5.53 9.12 2.39
N CYS A 84 -4.44 8.63 1.83
CA CYS A 84 -4.39 8.01 0.51
C CYS A 84 -3.87 6.58 0.62
N VAL A 85 -4.53 5.64 -0.05
CA VAL A 85 -4.14 4.23 -0.07
C VAL A 85 -3.67 3.90 -1.48
N TYR A 86 -2.43 3.42 -1.57
CA TYR A 86 -1.78 2.99 -2.80
C TYR A 86 -1.59 1.46 -2.75
N ASP A 87 -2.34 0.76 -3.59
CA ASP A 87 -2.25 -0.68 -3.77
C ASP A 87 -1.47 -0.96 -5.06
N LYS A 88 -0.18 -1.25 -4.90
CA LYS A 88 0.76 -1.48 -6.02
C LYS A 88 0.38 -2.73 -6.82
N GLU A 89 -0.01 -3.79 -6.13
CA GLU A 89 -0.33 -5.08 -6.76
C GLU A 89 -1.56 -4.95 -7.66
N LYS A 90 -2.57 -4.19 -7.22
CA LYS A 90 -3.76 -3.91 -8.02
C LYS A 90 -3.62 -2.71 -8.95
N GLY A 91 -2.56 -1.92 -8.81
CA GLY A 91 -2.37 -0.66 -9.54
C GLY A 91 -3.46 0.37 -9.24
N THR A 92 -3.95 0.43 -7.98
CA THR A 92 -5.05 1.32 -7.61
C THR A 92 -4.65 2.36 -6.57
N ILE A 93 -5.30 3.51 -6.66
CA ILE A 93 -5.22 4.59 -5.66
C ILE A 93 -6.62 4.86 -5.17
N SER A 94 -6.80 4.94 -3.86
CA SER A 94 -8.07 5.33 -3.27
C SER A 94 -7.87 6.41 -2.21
N LEU A 95 -8.87 7.27 -2.08
CA LEU A 95 -8.93 8.29 -1.06
C LEU A 95 -10.10 7.94 -0.13
N PRO A 96 -9.89 7.20 0.96
CA PRO A 96 -10.97 6.87 1.88
C PRO A 96 -11.72 8.12 2.34
N GLY A 97 -13.05 8.04 2.39
CA GLY A 97 -13.87 9.07 3.03
C GLY A 97 -13.74 9.00 4.56
N ALA A 98 -14.25 10.02 5.25
CA ALA A 98 -14.15 10.12 6.71
C ALA A 98 -14.66 8.88 7.47
N PHE A 99 -15.66 8.17 6.93
CA PHE A 99 -16.22 6.96 7.54
C PHE A 99 -15.41 5.68 7.25
N HIS A 100 -14.54 5.69 6.24
CA HIS A 100 -13.76 4.51 5.82
C HIS A 100 -12.26 4.65 6.11
N GLN A 101 -11.80 5.82 6.58
CA GLN A 101 -10.39 6.06 6.89
C GLN A 101 -9.92 5.36 8.16
N SER A 102 -10.82 5.03 9.10
CA SER A 102 -10.47 4.41 10.40
C SER A 102 -9.75 3.07 10.24
N ARG A 103 -10.13 2.27 9.24
CA ARG A 103 -9.42 1.03 8.89
C ARG A 103 -7.96 1.29 8.57
N TRP A 104 -7.63 2.45 8.02
CA TRP A 104 -6.30 2.74 7.48
C TRP A 104 -5.41 3.48 8.46
N LEU A 105 -5.92 3.98 9.58
CA LEU A 105 -5.11 4.59 10.63
C LEU A 105 -4.01 3.63 11.11
N LYS A 106 -2.90 4.23 11.56
CA LYS A 106 -1.75 3.53 12.15
C LYS A 106 -2.17 2.61 13.28
#